data_AF-A0A1F9TFG2-F1
#
_entry.id   AF-A0A1F9TFG2-F1
#
_cell.length_a   1.000
_cell.length_b   1.000
_cell.length_c   1.000
_cell.angle_alpha   90.00
_cell.angle_beta   90.00
_cell.angle_gamma   90.00
#
_symmetry.space_group_name_H-M   'P 1'
#
loop_
_entity.id
_entity.type
_entity.pdbx_description
1 polymer ?
#
loop_
_entity_poly.entity_id
_entity_poly.type
_entity_poly.pdbx_seq_one_letter_code
_entity_poly.pdbx_strand_id
1 'polypeptide(L)'
;MIGFILFFGLLTAVWFVPAWLMAGRVQRGGGWPLGWAAAVCALSLGGWTTLLGWENIRGWMIPASLAAPYAMLWLAALCGRGEPATEQAARWQLPAAALLLLVYGAGTTYCCAQYYGWRMTKGSGERATLGQLAGLRSSLQIYSGDTEGGRPPSLESLIPKYLSEIPRAHPVMTLNGVVRHPPSRKTLTAAAPDDGGGWVYNPADGTVRVNCTHPNLMGETRMCDH
;
A
#
# COMPACT_ATOMS: atom_id res chain seq x y z
N MET A 1 -3.61 13.92 6.56
CA MET A 1 -2.84 14.90 5.74
C MET A 1 -1.54 15.33 6.42
N ILE A 2 -1.54 15.77 7.68
CA ILE A 2 -0.31 16.19 8.41
C ILE A 2 0.76 15.09 8.48
N GLY A 3 0.36 13.84 8.80
CA GLY A 3 1.29 12.71 8.81
C GLY A 3 1.97 12.45 7.46
N PHE A 4 1.28 12.74 6.35
CA PHE A 4 1.83 12.58 5.00
C PHE A 4 2.88 13.65 4.69
N ILE A 5 2.65 14.89 5.12
CA ILE A 5 3.60 16.01 4.92
C ILE A 5 4.87 15.80 5.76
N LEU A 6 4.72 15.43 7.04
CA LEU A 6 5.86 15.15 7.92
C LEU A 6 6.67 13.97 7.40
N PHE A 7 6.01 12.93 6.90
CA PHE A 7 6.64 11.77 6.29
C PHE A 7 7.43 12.14 5.02
N PHE A 8 6.85 12.95 4.14
CA PHE A 8 7.54 13.45 2.94
C PHE A 8 8.73 14.34 3.27
N GLY A 9 8.59 15.25 4.24
CA GLY A 9 9.67 16.12 4.71
C GLY A 9 10.85 15.32 5.24
N LEU A 10 10.58 14.29 6.05
CA LEU A 10 11.61 13.41 6.60
C LEU A 10 12.31 12.60 5.50
N LEU A 11 11.54 12.10 4.53
CA LEU A 11 12.07 11.40 3.36
C LEU A 11 13.00 12.29 2.55
N THR A 12 12.58 13.50 2.19
CA THR A 12 13.44 14.44 1.49
C THR A 12 14.70 14.75 2.29
N ALA A 13 14.60 14.93 3.62
CA ALA A 13 15.79 15.17 4.44
C ALA A 13 16.79 13.99 4.39
N VAL A 14 16.31 12.74 4.42
CA VAL A 14 17.16 11.54 4.33
C VAL A 14 17.90 11.45 3.00
N TRP A 15 17.32 11.93 1.89
CA TRP A 15 17.96 11.94 0.57
C TRP A 15 18.84 13.17 0.32
N PHE A 16 18.41 14.35 0.76
CA PHE A 16 19.05 15.62 0.44
C PHE A 16 20.19 15.98 1.39
N VAL A 17 20.11 15.64 2.68
CA VAL A 17 21.18 15.96 3.65
C VAL A 17 22.49 15.28 3.26
N PRO A 18 22.53 13.98 2.91
CA PRO A 18 23.76 13.36 2.44
C PRO A 18 24.24 13.96 1.13
N ALA A 19 23.37 14.21 0.15
CA ALA A 19 23.73 14.84 -1.12
C ALA A 19 24.37 16.23 -0.94
N TRP A 20 23.81 17.04 -0.05
CA TRP A 20 24.32 18.37 0.30
C TRP A 20 25.67 18.31 1.01
N LEU A 21 25.81 17.40 1.99
CA LEU A 21 27.10 17.17 2.68
C LEU A 21 28.18 16.66 1.72
N MET A 22 27.79 15.84 0.72
CA MET A 22 28.69 15.33 -0.32
C MET A 22 29.17 16.46 -1.25
N ALA A 23 28.28 17.33 -1.71
CA ALA A 23 28.63 18.47 -2.56
C ALA A 23 29.66 19.40 -1.90
N GLY A 24 29.46 19.70 -0.61
CA GLY A 24 30.38 20.56 0.15
C GLY A 24 31.77 19.97 0.39
N ARG A 25 31.95 18.64 0.25
CA ARG A 25 33.25 17.98 0.41
C ARG A 25 34.01 17.85 -0.90
N VAL A 26 33.31 17.57 -2.00
CA VAL A 26 33.88 17.57 -3.36
C VAL A 26 34.46 18.95 -3.69
N GLN A 27 33.75 20.03 -3.34
CA GLN A 27 34.24 21.40 -3.49
C GLN A 27 35.54 21.69 -2.73
N ARG A 28 35.87 20.89 -1.71
CA ARG A 28 37.09 21.04 -0.89
C ARG A 28 38.24 20.12 -1.32
N GLY A 29 38.12 19.43 -2.46
CA GLY A 29 39.17 18.55 -2.99
C GLY A 29 39.41 17.27 -2.17
N GLY A 30 38.52 16.95 -1.22
CA GLY A 30 38.61 15.74 -0.42
C GLY A 30 38.11 14.53 -1.21
N GLY A 31 38.97 13.53 -1.41
CA GLY A 31 38.56 12.22 -1.93
C GLY A 31 37.50 11.55 -1.05
N TRP A 32 36.77 10.60 -1.62
CA TRP A 32 35.68 9.91 -0.93
C TRP A 32 36.20 8.78 -0.04
N PRO A 33 35.97 8.82 1.28
CA PRO A 33 36.18 7.65 2.11
C PRO A 33 35.10 6.63 1.76
N LEU A 34 35.50 5.39 1.45
CA LEU A 34 34.60 4.27 1.11
C LEU A 34 33.42 4.13 2.09
N GLY A 35 33.66 4.44 3.38
CA GLY A 35 32.64 4.39 4.44
C GLY A 35 31.46 5.37 4.26
N TRP A 36 31.66 6.52 3.61
CA TRP A 36 30.56 7.47 3.37
C TRP A 36 29.63 7.01 2.25
N ALA A 37 30.17 6.45 1.17
CA ALA A 37 29.37 5.84 0.11
C ALA A 37 28.51 4.69 0.68
N ALA A 38 29.09 3.86 1.55
CA ALA A 38 28.37 2.80 2.25
C ALA A 38 27.24 3.33 3.15
N ALA A 39 27.48 4.42 3.89
CA ALA A 39 26.47 5.03 4.75
C ALA A 39 25.29 5.61 3.95
N VAL A 40 25.54 6.28 2.82
CA VAL A 40 24.47 6.79 1.94
C VAL A 40 23.67 5.64 1.34
N CYS A 41 24.31 4.55 0.95
CA CYS A 41 23.63 3.37 0.45
C CYS A 41 22.77 2.71 1.53
N ALA A 42 23.27 2.61 2.76
CA ALA A 42 22.53 2.05 3.89
C ALA A 42 21.30 2.91 4.24
N LEU A 43 21.43 4.23 4.23
CA LEU A 43 20.32 5.16 4.48
C LEU A 43 19.27 5.13 3.36
N SER A 44 19.72 5.06 2.10
CA SER A 44 18.86 4.86 0.93
C SER A 44 18.07 3.55 1.06
N LEU A 45 18.75 2.42 1.29
CA LEU A 45 18.13 1.11 1.52
C LEU A 45 17.13 1.13 2.68
N GLY A 46 17.52 1.71 3.83
CA GLY A 46 16.66 1.82 5.01
C GLY A 46 15.42 2.67 4.78
N GLY A 47 15.54 3.74 3.97
CA GLY A 47 14.39 4.55 3.55
C GLY A 47 13.39 3.76 2.69
N TRP A 48 13.89 2.88 1.82
CA TRP A 48 13.03 2.03 0.97
C TRP A 48 12.34 0.90 1.73
N THR A 49 13.05 0.23 2.64
CA THR A 49 12.48 -0.88 3.43
C THR A 49 11.39 -0.41 4.38
N THR A 50 11.54 0.79 4.94
CA THR A 50 10.51 1.42 5.80
C THR A 50 9.30 1.92 5.01
N LEU A 51 9.48 2.33 3.76
CA LEU A 51 8.43 2.89 2.90
C LEU A 51 7.48 1.84 2.31
N LEU A 52 8.05 0.75 1.79
CA LEU A 52 7.27 -0.23 1.04
C LEU A 52 6.82 -1.41 1.91
N GLY A 53 7.49 -1.66 3.03
CA GLY A 53 7.40 -2.95 3.71
C GLY A 53 8.16 -4.02 2.91
N TRP A 54 8.87 -4.90 3.61
CA TRP A 54 9.75 -5.90 3.00
C TRP A 54 9.00 -6.79 2.01
N GLU A 55 7.75 -7.13 2.32
CA GLU A 55 6.87 -7.95 1.49
C GLU A 55 6.44 -7.31 0.15
N ASN A 56 6.66 -6.00 -0.04
CA ASN A 56 6.21 -5.30 -1.24
C ASN A 56 7.35 -4.84 -2.14
N ILE A 57 8.60 -5.05 -1.74
CA ILE A 57 9.71 -4.77 -2.63
C ILE A 57 9.81 -5.90 -3.65
N ARG A 58 9.24 -5.69 -4.85
CA ARG A 58 9.49 -6.58 -5.98
C ARG A 58 11.00 -6.65 -6.19
N GLY A 59 11.54 -7.85 -6.39
CA GLY A 59 12.99 -8.10 -6.40
C GLY A 59 13.82 -7.23 -7.35
N TRP A 60 13.21 -6.57 -8.34
CA TRP A 60 13.88 -5.62 -9.24
C TRP A 60 13.92 -4.16 -8.72
N MET A 61 13.06 -3.77 -7.79
CA MET A 61 13.02 -2.42 -7.22
C MET A 61 14.20 -2.15 -6.29
N ILE A 62 14.68 -3.17 -5.55
CA ILE A 62 15.91 -3.08 -4.73
C ILE A 62 17.14 -2.79 -5.60
N PRO A 63 17.46 -3.62 -6.64
CA PRO A 63 18.62 -3.37 -7.47
C PRO A 63 18.48 -2.09 -8.28
N ALA A 64 17.30 -1.69 -8.76
CA ALA A 64 17.13 -0.40 -9.44
C ALA A 64 17.44 0.79 -8.49
N SER A 65 16.97 0.70 -7.25
CA SER A 65 17.18 1.73 -6.21
C SER A 65 18.61 1.84 -5.73
N LEU A 66 19.34 0.72 -5.74
CA LEU A 66 20.76 0.67 -5.40
C LEU A 66 21.65 1.05 -6.58
N ALA A 67 21.31 0.60 -7.78
CA ALA A 67 22.12 0.79 -8.98
C ALA A 67 22.07 2.23 -9.49
N ALA A 68 20.93 2.94 -9.36
CA ALA A 68 20.81 4.31 -9.85
C ALA A 68 21.82 5.31 -9.21
N PRO A 69 21.92 5.42 -7.87
CA PRO A 69 22.92 6.30 -7.27
C PRO A 69 24.36 5.83 -7.52
N TYR A 70 24.59 4.51 -7.60
CA TYR A 70 25.90 3.96 -7.95
C TYR A 70 26.32 4.29 -9.39
N ALA A 71 25.42 4.12 -10.36
CA ALA A 71 25.65 4.46 -11.74
C ALA A 71 25.91 5.96 -11.90
N MET A 72 25.20 6.82 -11.15
CA MET A 72 25.45 8.26 -11.14
C MET A 72 26.81 8.63 -10.54
N LEU A 73 27.19 8.02 -9.42
CA LEU A 73 28.52 8.21 -8.83
C LEU A 73 29.63 7.71 -9.74
N TRP A 74 29.41 6.59 -10.42
CA TRP A 74 30.36 6.00 -11.35
C TRP A 74 30.51 6.86 -12.61
N LEU A 75 29.41 7.37 -13.18
CA LEU A 75 29.43 8.34 -14.28
C LEU A 75 30.15 9.64 -13.89
N ALA A 76 29.89 10.17 -12.70
CA ALA A 76 30.60 11.35 -12.19
C ALA A 76 32.11 11.08 -12.03
N ALA A 77 32.50 9.89 -11.56
CA ALA A 77 33.90 9.50 -11.43
C ALA A 77 34.59 9.29 -12.78
N LEU A 78 33.89 8.74 -13.77
CA LEU A 78 34.40 8.60 -15.14
C LEU A 78 34.64 9.95 -15.81
N CYS A 79 33.74 10.91 -15.63
CA CYS A 79 33.90 12.26 -16.16
C CYS A 79 35.10 13.04 -15.55
N GLY A 80 35.70 12.56 -14.47
CA GLY A 80 36.83 13.20 -13.78
C GLY A 80 38.21 12.59 -14.08
N ARG A 81 38.31 11.50 -14.84
CA ARG A 81 39.59 10.85 -15.16
C ARG A 81 40.02 11.20 -16.59
N GLY A 82 40.84 12.23 -16.76
CA GLY A 82 41.56 12.39 -18.03
C GLY A 82 42.20 13.74 -18.28
N GLU A 83 41.54 14.83 -17.89
CA GLU A 83 42.06 16.19 -18.07
C GLU A 83 41.73 17.03 -16.84
N PRO A 84 42.49 18.09 -16.52
CA PRO A 84 42.05 19.08 -15.56
C PRO A 84 40.70 19.58 -16.04
N ALA A 85 39.62 19.08 -15.43
CA ALA A 85 38.28 19.49 -15.75
C ALA A 85 38.31 21.01 -15.72
N THR A 86 38.11 21.64 -16.88
CA THR A 86 38.08 23.09 -16.95
C THR A 86 37.10 23.54 -15.87
N GLU A 87 37.42 24.63 -15.18
CA GLU A 87 36.60 25.14 -14.08
C GLU A 87 35.10 25.22 -14.47
N GLN A 88 34.86 25.45 -15.77
CA GLN A 88 33.56 25.40 -16.42
C GLN A 88 32.87 24.01 -16.39
N ALA A 89 33.58 22.90 -16.65
CA ALA A 89 33.02 21.55 -16.56
C ALA A 89 32.63 21.18 -15.13
N ALA A 90 33.48 21.49 -14.13
CA ALA A 90 33.18 21.25 -12.72
C ALA A 90 31.96 22.05 -12.25
N ARG A 91 31.79 23.28 -12.77
CA ARG A 91 30.65 24.16 -12.46
C ARG A 91 29.30 23.58 -12.90
N TRP A 92 29.26 22.79 -13.98
CA TRP A 92 28.02 22.19 -14.50
C TRP A 92 27.76 20.76 -13.99
N GLN A 93 28.80 20.01 -13.61
CA GLN A 93 28.66 18.63 -13.16
C GLN A 93 27.89 18.49 -11.83
N LEU A 94 28.16 19.35 -10.84
CA LEU A 94 27.46 19.33 -9.55
C LEU A 94 25.95 19.64 -9.68
N PRO A 95 25.50 20.70 -10.37
CA PRO A 95 24.08 20.97 -10.53
C PRO A 95 23.39 19.91 -11.41
N ALA A 96 24.07 19.36 -12.41
CA ALA A 96 23.51 18.27 -13.22
C ALA A 96 23.30 16.99 -12.38
N ALA A 97 24.27 16.60 -11.56
CA ALA A 97 24.15 15.47 -10.65
C ALA A 97 23.04 15.69 -9.59
N ALA A 98 22.96 16.90 -9.03
CA ALA A 98 21.91 17.26 -8.08
C ALA A 98 20.51 17.23 -8.71
N LEU A 99 20.36 17.76 -9.94
CA LEU A 99 19.10 17.73 -10.69
C LEU A 99 18.68 16.28 -11.00
N LEU A 100 19.62 15.45 -11.43
CA LEU A 100 19.37 14.04 -11.72
C LEU A 100 18.92 13.26 -10.47
N LEU A 101 19.56 13.48 -9.33
CA LEU A 101 19.16 12.89 -8.05
C LEU A 101 17.76 13.37 -7.61
N LEU A 102 17.45 14.65 -7.83
CA LEU A 102 16.14 15.21 -7.53
C LEU A 102 15.04 14.59 -8.41
N VAL A 103 15.28 14.48 -9.71
CA VAL A 103 14.34 13.84 -10.66
C VAL A 103 14.14 12.37 -10.30
N TYR A 104 15.22 11.65 -9.97
CA TYR A 104 15.17 10.27 -9.55
C TYR A 104 14.35 10.08 -8.25
N GLY A 105 14.64 10.89 -7.22
CA GLY A 105 13.93 10.87 -5.94
C GLY A 105 12.45 11.23 -6.09
N ALA A 106 12.13 12.22 -6.93
CA ALA A 106 10.75 12.59 -7.20
C ALA A 106 9.98 11.48 -7.94
N GLY A 107 10.57 10.90 -8.99
CA GLY A 107 9.94 9.83 -9.78
C GLY A 107 9.68 8.58 -8.95
N THR A 108 10.64 8.16 -8.14
CA THR A 108 10.51 7.01 -7.24
C THR A 108 9.41 7.23 -6.19
N THR A 109 9.40 8.40 -5.56
CA THR A 109 8.38 8.75 -4.56
C THR A 109 6.98 8.82 -5.16
N TYR A 110 6.84 9.37 -6.37
CA TYR A 110 5.58 9.38 -7.11
C TYR A 110 5.07 7.96 -7.40
N CYS A 111 5.94 7.07 -7.89
CA CYS A 111 5.58 5.66 -8.13
C CYS A 111 5.12 4.95 -6.85
N CYS A 112 5.80 5.17 -5.72
CA CYS A 112 5.39 4.63 -4.43
C CYS A 112 4.01 5.14 -4.00
N ALA A 113 3.76 6.46 -4.13
CA ALA A 113 2.47 7.06 -3.80
C ALA A 113 1.33 6.50 -4.67
N GLN A 114 1.56 6.34 -5.98
CA GLN A 114 0.59 5.75 -6.90
C GLN A 114 0.31 4.27 -6.57
N TYR A 115 1.36 3.49 -6.28
CA TYR A 115 1.22 2.09 -5.88
C TYR A 115 0.43 1.93 -4.58
N TYR A 116 0.73 2.76 -3.57
CA TYR A 116 0.01 2.77 -2.30
C TYR A 116 -1.46 3.16 -2.50
N GLY A 117 -1.71 4.24 -3.25
CA GLY A 117 -3.06 4.69 -3.59
C GLY A 117 -3.86 3.57 -4.27
N TRP A 118 -3.27 2.92 -5.26
CA TRP A 118 -3.88 1.80 -5.98
C TRP A 118 -4.24 0.62 -5.06
N ARG A 119 -3.38 0.28 -4.09
CA ARG A 119 -3.68 -0.77 -3.10
C ARG A 119 -4.85 -0.38 -2.19
N MET A 120 -4.87 0.87 -1.73
CA MET A 120 -5.94 1.37 -0.87
C MET A 120 -7.29 1.41 -1.61
N THR A 121 -7.30 1.78 -2.89
CA THR A 121 -8.51 1.76 -3.71
C THR A 121 -8.96 0.34 -4.02
N LYS A 122 -8.03 -0.59 -4.26
CA LYS A 122 -8.37 -1.99 -4.47
C LYS A 122 -9.05 -2.59 -3.23
N GLY A 123 -8.46 -2.47 -2.05
CA GLY A 123 -9.04 -3.03 -0.82
C GLY A 123 -10.25 -2.29 -0.24
N SER A 124 -10.67 -1.18 -0.85
CA SER A 124 -11.75 -0.36 -0.30
C SER A 124 -13.09 -1.10 -0.24
N GLY A 125 -13.45 -1.85 -1.28
CA GLY A 125 -14.72 -2.60 -1.32
C GLY A 125 -14.75 -3.74 -0.31
N GLU A 126 -13.63 -4.45 -0.18
CA GLU A 126 -13.45 -5.51 0.81
C GLU A 126 -13.60 -4.98 2.25
N ARG A 127 -12.90 -3.89 2.58
CA ARG A 127 -13.01 -3.23 3.89
C ARG A 127 -14.41 -2.70 4.17
N ALA A 128 -15.07 -2.13 3.17
CA ALA A 128 -16.45 -1.68 3.30
C ALA A 128 -17.38 -2.85 3.62
N THR A 129 -17.23 -3.98 2.92
CA THR A 129 -18.01 -5.20 3.18
C THR A 129 -17.76 -5.75 4.58
N LEU A 130 -16.50 -5.78 5.05
CA LEU A 130 -16.17 -6.19 6.42
C LEU A 130 -16.82 -5.27 7.47
N GLY A 131 -16.84 -3.96 7.22
CA GLY A 131 -17.55 -3.02 8.09
C GLY A 131 -19.05 -3.30 8.17
N GLN A 132 -19.68 -3.59 7.03
CA GLN A 132 -21.11 -3.95 6.99
C GLN A 132 -21.39 -5.30 7.66
N LEU A 133 -20.49 -6.27 7.49
CA LEU A 133 -20.56 -7.57 8.13
C LEU A 133 -20.48 -7.46 9.66
N ALA A 134 -19.60 -6.61 10.18
CA ALA A 134 -19.54 -6.32 11.61
C ALA A 134 -20.85 -5.72 12.14
N GLY A 135 -21.49 -4.82 11.36
CA GLY A 135 -22.81 -4.27 11.69
C GLY A 135 -23.91 -5.33 11.74
N LEU A 136 -23.94 -6.25 10.78
CA LEU A 136 -24.86 -7.40 10.78
C LEU A 136 -24.67 -8.30 12.00
N ARG A 137 -23.42 -8.65 12.34
CA ARG A 137 -23.12 -9.47 13.52
C ARG A 137 -23.53 -8.80 14.83
N SER A 138 -23.29 -7.51 14.96
CA SER A 138 -23.74 -6.73 16.12
C SER A 138 -25.26 -6.76 16.24
N SER A 139 -25.99 -6.62 15.13
CA SER A 139 -27.46 -6.68 15.11
C SER A 139 -27.99 -8.06 15.51
N LEU A 140 -27.36 -9.13 15.01
CA LEU A 140 -27.67 -10.51 15.40
C LEU A 140 -27.42 -10.75 16.90
N GLN A 141 -26.35 -10.19 17.46
CA GLN A 141 -26.04 -10.30 18.88
C GLN A 141 -27.07 -9.57 19.75
N ILE A 142 -27.52 -8.38 19.35
CA ILE A 142 -28.58 -7.64 20.05
C ILE A 142 -29.90 -8.43 19.99
N TYR A 143 -30.27 -8.93 18.81
CA TYR A 143 -31.46 -9.79 18.66
C TYR A 143 -31.42 -10.99 19.62
N SER A 144 -30.27 -11.66 19.71
CA SER A 144 -30.11 -12.83 20.57
C SER A 144 -30.23 -12.46 22.05
N GLY A 145 -29.71 -11.29 22.46
CA GLY A 145 -29.91 -10.76 23.81
C GLY A 145 -31.39 -10.48 24.13
N ASP A 146 -32.13 -9.91 23.19
CA ASP A 146 -33.55 -9.59 23.34
C ASP A 146 -34.47 -10.84 23.34
N THR A 147 -34.02 -11.94 22.74
CA THR A 147 -34.81 -13.18 22.57
C THR A 147 -34.28 -14.33 23.42
N GLU A 148 -33.56 -14.04 24.50
CA GLU A 148 -33.03 -15.02 25.46
C GLU A 148 -32.19 -16.13 24.80
N GLY A 149 -31.39 -15.75 23.81
CA GLY A 149 -30.55 -16.68 23.04
C GLY A 149 -31.18 -17.15 21.72
N GLY A 150 -32.39 -16.68 21.40
CA GLY A 150 -33.04 -16.95 20.11
C GLY A 150 -32.20 -16.48 18.92
N ARG A 151 -32.40 -17.14 17.78
CA ARG A 151 -31.82 -16.74 16.49
C ARG A 151 -32.93 -16.31 15.54
N PRO A 152 -32.72 -15.27 14.73
CA PRO A 152 -33.70 -14.88 13.75
C PRO A 152 -33.85 -15.97 12.67
N PRO A 153 -35.06 -16.19 12.11
CA PRO A 153 -35.24 -17.13 11.01
C PRO A 153 -34.57 -16.65 9.71
N SER A 154 -34.44 -15.34 9.52
CA SER A 154 -33.76 -14.72 8.37
C SER A 154 -33.23 -13.32 8.73
N LEU A 155 -32.33 -12.76 7.91
CA LEU A 155 -31.80 -11.41 8.15
C LEU A 155 -32.89 -10.33 8.03
N GLU A 156 -33.92 -10.54 7.20
CA GLU A 156 -35.04 -9.61 7.02
C GLU A 156 -35.82 -9.40 8.32
N SER A 157 -35.86 -10.41 9.20
CA SER A 157 -36.53 -10.30 10.50
C SER A 157 -35.84 -9.33 11.47
N LEU A 158 -34.62 -8.88 11.15
CA LEU A 158 -33.93 -7.83 11.90
C LEU A 158 -34.49 -6.43 11.63
N ILE A 159 -35.25 -6.26 10.53
CA ILE A 159 -35.83 -4.99 10.11
C ILE A 159 -37.27 -4.87 10.65
N PRO A 160 -37.72 -3.69 11.12
CA PRO A 160 -36.96 -2.43 11.21
C PRO A 160 -36.27 -2.19 12.57
N LYS A 161 -36.41 -3.12 13.53
CA LYS A 161 -36.05 -2.87 14.93
C LYS A 161 -34.53 -2.76 15.15
N TYR A 162 -33.75 -3.68 14.57
CA TYR A 162 -32.29 -3.76 14.77
C TYR A 162 -31.52 -3.16 13.60
N LEU A 163 -32.12 -3.17 12.41
CA LEU A 163 -31.58 -2.60 11.18
C LEU A 163 -32.65 -1.78 10.47
N SER A 164 -32.27 -0.64 9.88
CA SER A 164 -33.15 0.11 8.99
C SER A 164 -33.33 -0.60 7.63
N GLU A 165 -32.26 -1.20 7.13
CA GLU A 165 -32.23 -2.01 5.91
C GLU A 165 -31.05 -3.00 5.95
N ILE A 166 -31.09 -4.04 5.11
CA ILE A 166 -29.93 -4.93 4.94
C ILE A 166 -28.82 -4.15 4.22
N PRO A 167 -27.61 -4.04 4.80
CA PRO A 167 -26.53 -3.32 4.17
C PRO A 167 -26.09 -4.02 2.88
N ARG A 168 -25.56 -3.24 1.93
CA ARG A 168 -25.03 -3.79 0.68
C ARG A 168 -23.70 -4.47 0.95
N ALA A 169 -23.55 -5.73 0.55
CA ALA A 169 -22.22 -6.31 0.39
C ALA A 169 -21.57 -5.66 -0.84
N HIS A 170 -20.31 -5.26 -0.73
CA HIS A 170 -19.49 -4.73 -1.82
C HIS A 170 -18.37 -5.73 -2.16
N PRO A 171 -18.69 -6.93 -2.70
CA PRO A 171 -17.71 -7.94 -3.06
C PRO A 171 -16.97 -7.52 -4.33
N VAL A 172 -16.17 -6.46 -4.25
CA VAL A 172 -15.30 -6.05 -5.35
C VAL A 172 -13.90 -6.46 -4.99
N MET A 173 -13.44 -7.60 -5.52
CA MET A 173 -12.01 -7.78 -5.73
C MET A 173 -11.71 -8.42 -7.08
N THR A 174 -11.37 -7.54 -8.01
CA THR A 174 -10.76 -7.89 -9.28
C THR A 174 -9.25 -8.12 -9.06
N LEU A 175 -8.83 -9.37 -8.85
CA LEU A 175 -7.52 -9.76 -9.35
C LEU A 175 -7.68 -9.76 -10.88
N ASN A 176 -7.03 -8.83 -11.60
CA ASN A 176 -7.06 -8.66 -13.06
C ASN A 176 -8.26 -7.91 -13.70
N GLY A 177 -8.94 -7.02 -12.98
CA GLY A 177 -9.98 -6.15 -13.56
C GLY A 177 -11.35 -6.80 -13.81
N VAL A 178 -11.54 -8.08 -13.46
CA VAL A 178 -12.84 -8.77 -13.57
C VAL A 178 -13.70 -8.53 -12.33
N VAL A 179 -14.68 -7.64 -12.44
CA VAL A 179 -15.72 -7.45 -11.41
C VAL A 179 -16.51 -8.75 -11.33
N ARG A 180 -16.43 -9.46 -10.20
CA ARG A 180 -17.09 -10.75 -10.06
C ARG A 180 -18.59 -10.57 -9.85
N HIS A 181 -19.01 -9.73 -8.89
CA HIS A 181 -20.43 -9.46 -8.62
C HIS A 181 -20.69 -7.97 -8.32
N PRO A 182 -21.84 -7.40 -8.75
CA PRO A 182 -22.23 -6.05 -8.37
C PRO A 182 -22.58 -5.97 -6.86
N PRO A 183 -22.52 -4.78 -6.23
CA PRO A 183 -23.00 -4.61 -4.87
C PRO A 183 -24.45 -5.07 -4.72
N SER A 184 -24.72 -5.88 -3.71
CA SER A 184 -26.02 -6.55 -3.55
C SER A 184 -26.47 -6.60 -2.09
N ARG A 185 -27.78 -6.50 -1.88
CA ARG A 185 -28.46 -6.73 -0.58
C ARG A 185 -29.09 -8.12 -0.50
N LYS A 186 -28.96 -8.94 -1.56
CA LYS A 186 -29.55 -10.28 -1.62
C LYS A 186 -29.08 -11.08 -0.42
N THR A 187 -30.00 -11.80 0.20
CA THR A 187 -29.75 -12.70 1.30
C THR A 187 -30.08 -14.11 0.86
N LEU A 188 -29.29 -15.08 1.31
CA LEU A 188 -29.57 -16.50 1.18
C LEU A 188 -29.65 -17.10 2.57
N THR A 189 -30.71 -17.86 2.85
CA THR A 189 -30.91 -18.52 4.15
C THR A 189 -30.56 -19.99 4.04
N ALA A 190 -29.63 -20.46 4.88
CA ALA A 190 -29.19 -21.86 4.96
C ALA A 190 -28.74 -22.48 3.61
N ALA A 191 -28.26 -21.66 2.67
CA ALA A 191 -27.82 -22.10 1.36
C ALA A 191 -26.28 -22.12 1.25
N ALA A 192 -25.77 -22.93 0.32
CA ALA A 192 -24.40 -22.78 -0.14
C ALA A 192 -24.23 -21.42 -0.87
N PRO A 193 -23.05 -20.78 -0.80
CA PRO A 193 -22.78 -19.60 -1.60
C PRO A 193 -22.98 -19.89 -3.09
N ASP A 194 -23.70 -19.02 -3.79
CA ASP A 194 -24.05 -19.16 -5.22
C ASP A 194 -23.33 -18.13 -6.11
N ASP A 195 -22.38 -17.38 -5.55
CA ASP A 195 -21.71 -16.27 -6.24
C ASP A 195 -22.69 -15.22 -6.81
N GLY A 196 -23.86 -15.05 -6.18
CA GLY A 196 -24.81 -13.98 -6.51
C GLY A 196 -24.46 -12.63 -5.86
N GLY A 197 -23.42 -12.58 -5.03
CA GLY A 197 -23.15 -11.46 -4.13
C GLY A 197 -24.19 -11.35 -3.01
N GLY A 198 -24.01 -10.37 -2.12
CA GLY A 198 -24.85 -10.20 -0.93
C GLY A 198 -24.39 -11.06 0.24
N TRP A 199 -25.33 -11.62 1.00
CA TRP A 199 -25.09 -12.29 2.28
C TRP A 199 -25.65 -13.71 2.28
N VAL A 200 -24.95 -14.62 2.94
CA VAL A 200 -25.48 -15.94 3.33
C VAL A 200 -25.62 -15.94 4.84
N TYR A 201 -26.81 -16.30 5.31
CA TYR A 201 -27.12 -16.41 6.74
C TYR A 201 -27.54 -17.83 7.07
N ASN A 202 -26.95 -18.41 8.11
CA ASN A 202 -27.34 -19.72 8.62
C ASN A 202 -28.09 -19.56 9.95
N PRO A 203 -29.41 -19.80 9.99
CA PRO A 203 -30.19 -19.68 11.23
C PRO A 203 -29.85 -20.76 12.27
N ALA A 204 -29.23 -21.87 11.86
CA ALA A 204 -28.89 -22.96 12.77
C ALA A 204 -27.78 -22.58 13.76
N ASP A 205 -26.78 -21.82 13.31
CA ASP A 205 -25.65 -21.37 14.13
C ASP A 205 -25.62 -19.85 14.35
N GLY A 206 -26.38 -19.09 13.56
CA GLY A 206 -26.42 -17.62 13.61
C GLY A 206 -25.28 -16.96 12.85
N THR A 207 -24.55 -17.71 12.02
CA THR A 207 -23.43 -17.18 11.23
C THR A 207 -23.94 -16.41 10.02
N VAL A 208 -23.21 -15.34 9.69
CA VAL A 208 -23.43 -14.53 8.49
C VAL A 208 -22.11 -14.36 7.76
N ARG A 209 -22.12 -14.56 6.46
CA ARG A 209 -20.95 -14.47 5.58
C ARG A 209 -21.31 -13.82 4.26
N VAL A 210 -20.30 -13.40 3.50
CA VAL A 210 -20.49 -12.88 2.14
C VAL A 210 -20.84 -14.03 1.20
N ASN A 211 -21.82 -13.82 0.32
CA ASN A 211 -22.20 -14.78 -0.71
C ASN A 211 -21.23 -14.76 -1.90
N CYS A 212 -20.07 -15.38 -1.69
CA CYS A 212 -18.98 -15.47 -2.64
C CYS A 212 -18.19 -16.77 -2.37
N THR A 213 -17.64 -17.40 -3.40
CA THR A 213 -16.75 -18.57 -3.30
C THR A 213 -15.27 -18.19 -3.52
N HIS A 214 -15.03 -16.93 -3.88
CA HIS A 214 -13.73 -16.46 -4.31
C HIS A 214 -12.79 -16.09 -3.15
N PRO A 215 -11.47 -16.24 -3.33
CA PRO A 215 -10.51 -15.77 -2.35
C PRO A 215 -10.49 -14.24 -2.27
N ASN A 216 -10.11 -13.72 -1.10
CA ASN A 216 -9.89 -12.30 -0.88
C ASN A 216 -8.66 -11.78 -1.65
N LEU A 217 -8.34 -10.48 -1.52
CA LEU A 217 -7.15 -9.89 -2.12
C LEU A 217 -5.83 -10.56 -1.75
N MET A 218 -5.78 -11.18 -0.58
CA MET A 218 -4.60 -11.84 -0.07
C MET A 218 -4.49 -13.28 -0.57
N GLY A 219 -5.45 -13.76 -1.37
CA GLY A 219 -5.51 -15.13 -1.85
C GLY A 219 -6.09 -16.11 -0.83
N GLU A 220 -6.63 -15.61 0.28
CA GLU A 220 -7.22 -16.43 1.33
C GLU A 220 -8.71 -16.67 1.02
N THR A 221 -9.14 -17.92 1.09
CA THR A 221 -10.56 -18.30 0.95
C THR A 221 -11.40 -17.97 2.19
N ARG A 222 -10.75 -17.59 3.31
CA ARG A 222 -11.37 -17.48 4.64
C ARG A 222 -12.29 -16.28 4.84
N MET A 223 -12.34 -15.35 3.89
CA MET A 223 -13.25 -14.22 4.00
C MET A 223 -14.73 -14.63 4.06
N CYS A 224 -15.03 -15.85 3.61
CA CYS A 224 -16.36 -16.46 3.63
C CYS A 224 -16.65 -17.23 4.93
N ASP A 225 -15.67 -17.42 5.82
CA ASP A 225 -15.79 -18.32 6.99
C ASP A 225 -15.72 -17.58 8.33
N HIS A 226 -15.47 -16.27 8.32
CA HIS A 226 -15.60 -15.43 9.52
C HIS A 226 -17.06 -15.10 9.77
#